data_AF-A0A9E2YS29-F1
#
_entry.id   AF-A0A9E2YS29-F1
#
_cell.length_a   1.000
_cell.length_b   1.000
_cell.length_c   1.000
_cell.angle_alpha   90.00
_cell.angle_beta   90.00
_cell.angle_gamma   90.00
#
_symmetry.space_group_name_H-M   'P 1'
#
loop_
_entity.id
_entity.type
_entity.pdbx_description
1 polymer ?
#
loop_
_entity_poly.entity_id
_entity_poly.type
_entity_poly.pdbx_seq_one_letter_code
_entity_poly.pdbx_strand_id
1 'polypeptide(L)'
;MTFLLIGWSLMAAQVGGTKSQSSEPADSGQVWGNNLGFEPVGPGDLIYVSVTGSPELSRSSRVTPDGKLTLPLLSTGVTVAGLTPAKIAKAVSTALVMEKVLVDPIVSAEVLEYRSRRISVVGAVRMPGDFQAIGEMRLLDAIARAQGFMPDAGPEVIVSTANRGQGGEAPLHIPIKALLAGKDPSLNVLLQGGEDIRVPEAPKLFIVGNVKMPGSYALTDIEGSSVLKALALSQGVLPFAGKQAFVYRLHASGKREEIPIALRQILHRRAPDFPLQANDILYIPDSPGMRLSATTLEHIAGFGSSV
;
A
#
# COMPACT_ATOMS: atom_id res chain seq x y z
N MET A 1 -11.05 -9.46 93.81
CA MET A 1 -11.35 -8.04 94.00
C MET A 1 -11.62 -7.46 92.61
N THR A 2 -12.86 -6.98 92.41
CA THR A 2 -13.33 -6.07 91.34
C THR A 2 -13.57 -6.60 89.92
N PHE A 3 -14.85 -6.50 89.53
CA PHE A 3 -15.45 -6.64 88.19
C PHE A 3 -14.93 -5.61 87.18
N LEU A 4 -14.95 -5.93 85.88
CA LEU A 4 -15.55 -5.06 84.87
C LEU A 4 -15.99 -5.85 83.61
N LEU A 5 -17.27 -5.72 83.27
CA LEU A 5 -17.97 -6.23 82.09
C LEU A 5 -18.05 -5.11 81.04
N ILE A 6 -17.49 -5.30 79.85
CA ILE A 6 -17.81 -4.60 78.59
C ILE A 6 -17.46 -5.64 77.49
N GLY A 7 -18.35 -6.24 76.70
CA GLY A 7 -19.49 -5.67 75.99
C GLY A 7 -19.07 -5.34 74.56
N TRP A 8 -18.89 -6.35 73.70
CA TRP A 8 -18.75 -6.09 72.26
C TRP A 8 -19.59 -7.00 71.37
N SER A 9 -20.15 -6.33 70.37
CA SER A 9 -21.30 -6.65 69.56
C SER A 9 -20.95 -7.65 68.45
N LEU A 10 -21.74 -8.71 68.33
CA LEU A 10 -21.67 -9.66 67.22
C LEU A 10 -22.52 -9.11 66.06
N MET A 11 -21.88 -8.66 64.99
CA MET A 11 -22.59 -8.22 63.79
C MET A 11 -22.97 -9.45 62.96
N ALA A 12 -24.27 -9.66 62.78
CA ALA A 12 -24.82 -10.72 61.94
C ALA A 12 -24.65 -10.36 60.45
N ALA A 13 -23.92 -11.18 59.70
CA ALA A 13 -23.85 -11.09 58.25
C ALA A 13 -25.12 -11.71 57.64
N GLN A 14 -25.90 -10.91 56.91
CA GLN A 14 -27.03 -11.37 56.13
C GLN A 14 -26.55 -12.21 54.93
N VAL A 15 -27.00 -13.46 54.88
CA VAL A 15 -26.95 -14.31 53.69
C VAL A 15 -28.06 -13.84 52.73
N GLY A 16 -27.67 -13.10 51.70
CA GLY A 16 -28.54 -12.78 50.56
C GLY A 16 -28.49 -13.90 49.53
N GLY A 17 -29.61 -14.59 49.32
CA GLY A 17 -29.75 -15.66 48.33
C GLY A 17 -29.57 -15.16 46.90
N THR A 18 -28.52 -15.67 46.24
CA THR A 18 -28.34 -15.55 44.79
C THR A 18 -29.30 -16.50 44.09
N LYS A 19 -30.30 -15.97 43.40
CA LYS A 19 -31.08 -16.71 42.41
C LYS A 19 -30.11 -17.27 41.36
N SER A 20 -30.01 -18.58 41.29
CA SER A 20 -29.33 -19.32 40.24
C SER A 20 -30.04 -19.07 38.89
N GLN A 21 -29.51 -18.16 38.08
CA GLN A 21 -29.77 -18.16 36.65
C GLN A 21 -28.94 -19.29 36.03
N SER A 22 -29.64 -20.33 35.60
CA SER A 22 -29.15 -21.36 34.70
C SER A 22 -28.65 -20.70 33.42
N SER A 23 -27.33 -20.67 33.23
CA SER A 23 -26.72 -20.34 31.95
C SER A 23 -26.93 -21.52 30.99
N GLU A 24 -27.93 -21.41 30.12
CA GLU A 24 -27.97 -22.18 28.88
C GLU A 24 -26.67 -21.95 28.09
N PRO A 25 -26.08 -22.99 27.47
CA PRO A 25 -24.91 -22.82 26.64
C PRO A 25 -25.27 -21.97 25.42
N ALA A 26 -24.49 -20.91 25.21
CA ALA A 26 -24.60 -20.02 24.07
C ALA A 26 -24.56 -20.84 22.77
N ASP A 27 -25.67 -20.77 22.03
CA ASP A 27 -25.81 -21.23 20.67
C ASP A 27 -24.70 -20.62 19.80
N SER A 28 -23.78 -21.47 19.34
CA SER A 28 -22.74 -21.14 18.36
C SER A 28 -23.33 -21.09 16.95
N GLY A 29 -24.43 -20.35 16.81
CA GLY A 29 -25.14 -20.09 15.55
C GLY A 29 -24.73 -18.75 14.97
N GLN A 30 -23.89 -18.81 13.93
CA GLN A 30 -24.02 -17.91 12.77
C GLN A 30 -23.60 -16.43 12.94
N VAL A 31 -22.28 -16.18 12.90
CA VAL A 31 -21.69 -14.82 12.74
C VAL A 31 -21.66 -14.39 11.26
N TRP A 32 -22.70 -14.67 10.49
CA TRP A 32 -22.79 -14.23 9.08
C TRP A 32 -24.11 -13.47 8.91
N GLY A 33 -24.05 -12.15 8.69
CA GLY A 33 -25.25 -11.45 8.20
C GLY A 33 -25.30 -9.92 8.23
N ASN A 34 -24.61 -9.21 9.13
CA ASN A 34 -25.01 -7.81 9.39
C ASN A 34 -24.21 -6.70 8.69
N ASN A 35 -23.50 -6.98 7.60
CA ASN A 35 -22.87 -5.94 6.74
C ASN A 35 -23.22 -6.07 5.24
N LEU A 36 -24.18 -6.91 4.87
CA LEU A 36 -24.56 -7.14 3.48
C LEU A 36 -25.65 -6.15 3.05
N GLY A 37 -25.35 -5.18 2.17
CA GLY A 37 -26.46 -4.53 1.45
C GLY A 37 -26.28 -3.22 0.70
N PHE A 38 -25.18 -2.46 0.80
CA PHE A 38 -25.16 -1.10 0.21
C PHE A 38 -24.40 -0.94 -1.09
N GLU A 39 -23.62 -1.93 -1.50
CA GLU A 39 -22.67 -1.72 -2.58
C GLU A 39 -23.23 -2.17 -3.93
N PRO A 40 -23.11 -1.34 -4.99
CA PRO A 40 -23.50 -1.71 -6.34
C PRO A 40 -22.76 -2.94 -6.83
N VAL A 41 -23.47 -3.84 -7.50
CA VAL A 41 -22.85 -5.01 -8.15
C VAL A 41 -22.26 -4.63 -9.50
N GLY A 42 -21.24 -5.36 -9.92
CA GLY A 42 -20.62 -5.23 -11.24
C GLY A 42 -20.53 -6.57 -11.98
N PRO A 43 -20.06 -6.52 -13.24
CA PRO A 43 -19.85 -7.73 -14.03
C PRO A 43 -18.94 -8.74 -13.32
N GLY A 44 -19.33 -10.01 -13.36
CA GLY A 44 -18.60 -11.12 -12.74
C GLY A 44 -18.96 -11.42 -11.28
N ASP A 45 -19.77 -10.58 -10.62
CA ASP A 45 -20.23 -10.84 -9.25
C ASP A 45 -21.18 -12.05 -9.18
N LEU A 46 -21.17 -12.77 -8.07
CA LEU A 46 -22.07 -13.90 -7.81
C LEU A 46 -23.20 -13.45 -6.88
N ILE A 47 -24.43 -13.60 -7.35
CA ILE A 47 -25.63 -13.16 -6.62
C ILE A 47 -26.51 -14.37 -6.37
N TYR A 48 -26.93 -14.55 -5.12
CA TYR A 48 -27.99 -15.45 -4.76
C TYR A 48 -29.33 -14.71 -4.82
N VAL A 49 -30.23 -15.22 -5.66
CA VAL A 49 -31.61 -14.73 -5.73
C VAL A 49 -32.50 -15.78 -5.10
N SER A 50 -33.34 -15.35 -4.17
CA SER A 50 -34.35 -16.18 -3.52
C SER A 50 -35.74 -15.63 -3.82
N VAL A 51 -36.62 -16.49 -4.31
CA VAL A 51 -38.03 -16.18 -4.59
C VAL A 51 -38.88 -17.00 -3.63
N THR A 52 -39.57 -16.30 -2.72
CA THR A 52 -40.40 -16.95 -1.70
C THR A 52 -41.54 -17.72 -2.36
N GLY A 53 -41.70 -19.00 -2.01
CA GLY A 53 -42.73 -19.87 -2.59
C GLY A 53 -42.37 -20.51 -3.93
N SER A 54 -41.20 -20.18 -4.50
CA SER A 54 -40.70 -20.72 -5.78
C SER A 54 -39.22 -21.11 -5.68
N PRO A 55 -38.89 -22.22 -5.01
CA PRO A 55 -37.50 -22.70 -4.89
C PRO A 55 -36.85 -22.99 -6.25
N GLU A 56 -37.63 -23.34 -7.27
CA GLU A 56 -37.17 -23.56 -8.65
C GLU A 56 -36.60 -22.30 -9.33
N LEU A 57 -36.99 -21.11 -8.84
CA LEU A 57 -36.46 -19.82 -9.29
C LEU A 57 -35.33 -19.31 -8.39
N SER A 58 -35.10 -19.95 -7.24
CA SER A 58 -34.12 -19.53 -6.25
C SER A 58 -32.76 -20.15 -6.53
N ARG A 59 -31.79 -19.35 -7.01
CA ARG A 59 -30.45 -19.84 -7.37
C ARG A 59 -29.38 -18.78 -7.24
N SER A 60 -28.13 -19.24 -7.15
CA SER A 60 -26.97 -18.41 -7.44
C SER A 60 -26.80 -18.24 -8.95
N SER A 61 -26.59 -17.00 -9.39
CA SER A 61 -26.29 -16.65 -10.77
C SER A 61 -25.21 -15.57 -10.83
N ARG A 62 -24.33 -15.66 -11.83
CA ARG A 62 -23.21 -14.74 -12.01
C ARG A 62 -23.62 -13.62 -12.95
N VAL A 63 -23.27 -12.38 -12.62
CA VAL A 63 -23.50 -11.22 -13.49
C VAL A 63 -22.65 -11.38 -14.75
N THR A 64 -23.29 -11.34 -15.91
CA THR A 64 -22.62 -11.45 -17.20
C THR A 64 -21.74 -10.23 -17.49
N PRO A 65 -20.79 -10.30 -18.43
CA PRO A 65 -20.00 -9.15 -18.88
C PRO A 65 -20.87 -7.95 -19.31
N ASP A 66 -22.05 -8.20 -19.88
CA ASP A 66 -23.03 -7.19 -20.27
C ASP A 66 -23.82 -6.59 -19.08
N GLY A 67 -23.49 -7.00 -17.85
CA GLY A 67 -24.11 -6.48 -16.63
C GLY A 67 -25.50 -7.05 -16.32
N LYS A 68 -25.85 -8.22 -16.89
CA LYS A 68 -27.15 -8.86 -16.71
C LYS A 68 -27.09 -10.08 -15.80
N LEU A 69 -28.20 -10.38 -15.15
CA LEU A 69 -28.43 -11.58 -14.38
C LEU A 69 -29.38 -12.51 -15.13
N THR A 70 -28.97 -13.75 -15.35
CA THR A 70 -29.81 -14.78 -15.97
C THR A 70 -30.45 -15.64 -14.89
N LEU A 71 -31.77 -15.74 -14.91
CA LEU A 71 -32.55 -16.61 -14.02
C LEU A 71 -33.35 -17.62 -14.85
N PRO A 72 -33.72 -18.78 -14.28
CA PRO A 72 -34.56 -19.74 -14.97
C PRO A 72 -35.93 -19.11 -15.25
N LEU A 73 -36.56 -19.51 -16.35
CA LEU A 73 -37.88 -19.02 -16.77
C LEU A 73 -37.96 -17.53 -17.17
N LEU A 74 -36.87 -16.76 -17.04
CA LEU A 74 -36.73 -15.42 -17.63
C LEU A 74 -35.95 -15.49 -18.94
N SER A 75 -36.54 -14.97 -20.00
CA SER A 75 -35.98 -15.01 -21.35
C SER A 75 -35.03 -13.84 -21.65
N THR A 76 -35.26 -12.65 -21.05
CA THR A 76 -34.54 -11.43 -21.44
C THR A 76 -33.33 -11.05 -20.58
N GLY A 77 -33.16 -11.71 -19.43
CA GLY A 77 -32.11 -11.39 -18.44
C GLY A 77 -32.31 -10.02 -17.80
N VAL A 78 -32.02 -9.89 -16.51
CA VAL A 78 -32.29 -8.66 -15.75
C VAL A 78 -31.02 -7.81 -15.68
N THR A 79 -31.07 -6.55 -16.09
CA THR A 79 -29.92 -5.64 -15.94
C THR A 79 -29.69 -5.33 -14.46
N VAL A 80 -28.51 -5.66 -13.95
CA VAL A 80 -28.17 -5.53 -12.52
C VAL A 80 -26.90 -4.74 -12.24
N ALA A 81 -26.01 -4.54 -13.23
CA ALA A 81 -24.80 -3.75 -13.02
C ALA A 81 -25.12 -2.32 -12.51
N GLY A 82 -24.42 -1.89 -11.47
CA GLY A 82 -24.64 -0.62 -10.79
C GLY A 82 -25.82 -0.60 -9.82
N LEU A 83 -26.56 -1.71 -9.65
CA LEU A 83 -27.67 -1.81 -8.70
C LEU A 83 -27.21 -2.39 -7.37
N THR A 84 -27.81 -1.91 -6.28
CA THR A 84 -27.67 -2.52 -4.96
C THR A 84 -28.55 -3.78 -4.85
N PRO A 85 -28.27 -4.71 -3.93
CA PRO A 85 -29.06 -5.93 -3.76
C PRO A 85 -30.57 -5.67 -3.61
N ALA A 86 -30.96 -4.63 -2.88
CA ALA A 86 -32.36 -4.22 -2.74
C ALA A 86 -32.99 -3.79 -4.09
N LYS A 87 -32.25 -3.05 -4.92
CA LYS A 87 -32.71 -2.63 -6.25
C LYS A 87 -32.75 -3.82 -7.21
N ILE A 88 -31.83 -4.76 -7.09
CA ILE A 88 -31.81 -6.01 -7.87
C ILE A 88 -33.04 -6.85 -7.56
N ALA A 89 -33.38 -7.03 -6.28
CA ALA A 89 -34.58 -7.76 -5.88
C ALA A 89 -35.85 -7.15 -6.51
N LYS A 90 -35.97 -5.82 -6.52
CA LYS A 90 -37.06 -5.10 -7.19
C LYS A 90 -37.05 -5.24 -8.71
N ALA A 91 -35.87 -5.21 -9.34
CA ALA A 91 -35.75 -5.39 -10.78
C ALA A 91 -36.15 -6.81 -11.21
N VAL A 92 -35.74 -7.82 -10.44
CA VAL A 92 -36.10 -9.22 -10.66
C VAL A 92 -37.59 -9.45 -10.45
N SER A 93 -38.19 -8.90 -9.39
CA SER A 93 -39.63 -9.04 -9.16
C SER A 93 -40.44 -8.44 -10.31
N THR A 94 -40.04 -7.26 -10.80
CA THR A 94 -40.66 -6.61 -11.96
C THR A 94 -40.56 -7.47 -13.22
N ALA A 95 -39.38 -8.06 -13.50
CA ALA A 95 -39.18 -8.92 -14.66
C ALA A 95 -40.05 -10.18 -14.62
N LEU A 96 -40.19 -10.82 -13.45
CA LEU A 96 -41.03 -12.01 -13.26
C LEU A 96 -42.52 -11.73 -13.52
N VAL A 97 -43.00 -10.54 -13.16
CA VAL A 97 -44.38 -10.11 -13.45
C VAL A 97 -44.56 -9.77 -14.93
N MET A 98 -43.60 -9.05 -15.53
CA MET A 98 -43.68 -8.64 -16.95
C MET A 98 -43.67 -9.83 -17.92
N GLU A 99 -42.85 -10.85 -17.66
CA GLU A 99 -42.82 -12.08 -18.47
C GLU A 99 -43.95 -13.07 -18.11
N LYS A 100 -44.89 -12.67 -17.22
CA LYS A 100 -46.04 -13.48 -16.77
C LYS A 100 -45.63 -14.81 -16.11
N VAL A 101 -44.47 -14.82 -15.44
CA VAL A 101 -43.97 -15.99 -14.71
C VAL A 101 -44.65 -16.08 -13.34
N LEU A 102 -44.80 -14.95 -12.64
CA LEU A 102 -45.45 -14.85 -11.33
C LEU A 102 -46.31 -13.58 -11.23
N VAL A 103 -47.30 -13.59 -10.33
CA VAL A 103 -48.24 -12.46 -10.14
C VAL A 103 -47.75 -11.47 -9.08
N ASP A 104 -47.28 -11.97 -7.93
CA ASP A 104 -46.80 -11.14 -6.81
C ASP A 104 -45.60 -11.81 -6.12
N PRO A 105 -44.41 -11.81 -6.75
CA PRO A 105 -43.23 -12.48 -6.22
C PRO A 105 -42.54 -11.67 -5.13
N ILE A 106 -42.33 -12.28 -3.96
CA ILE A 106 -41.46 -11.74 -2.91
C ILE A 106 -40.03 -12.23 -3.16
N VAL A 107 -39.17 -11.33 -3.64
CA VAL A 107 -37.79 -11.61 -4.03
C VAL A 107 -36.81 -10.99 -3.03
N SER A 108 -35.80 -11.74 -2.65
CA SER A 108 -34.59 -11.24 -2.00
C SER A 108 -33.36 -11.53 -2.86
N ALA A 109 -32.37 -10.65 -2.79
CA ALA A 109 -31.09 -10.81 -3.48
C ALA A 109 -29.95 -10.54 -2.50
N GLU A 110 -28.94 -11.40 -2.53
CA GLU A 110 -27.74 -11.32 -1.70
C GLU A 110 -26.51 -11.53 -2.58
N VAL A 111 -25.45 -10.77 -2.33
CA VAL A 111 -24.19 -10.94 -3.07
C VAL A 111 -23.32 -11.93 -2.32
N LEU A 112 -23.05 -13.07 -2.94
CA LEU A 112 -22.20 -14.12 -2.39
C LEU A 112 -20.71 -13.83 -2.63
N GLU A 113 -20.37 -13.27 -3.79
CA GLU A 113 -18.99 -12.98 -4.18
C GLU A 113 -18.94 -11.67 -4.98
N TYR A 114 -18.28 -10.64 -4.43
CA TYR A 114 -17.86 -9.49 -5.23
C TYR A 114 -16.58 -9.87 -5.97
N ARG A 115 -16.58 -9.80 -7.30
CA ARG A 115 -15.39 -9.92 -8.16
C ARG A 115 -15.07 -8.64 -8.89
N SER A 116 -16.09 -7.80 -9.10
CA SER A 116 -16.00 -6.53 -9.79
C SER A 116 -15.25 -5.46 -8.99
N ARG A 117 -15.04 -5.67 -7.69
CA ARG A 117 -14.44 -4.72 -6.73
C ARG A 117 -13.08 -5.17 -6.20
N ARG A 118 -12.26 -5.73 -7.08
CA ARG A 118 -10.87 -6.10 -6.72
C ARG A 118 -10.01 -4.85 -6.51
N ILE A 119 -9.21 -4.84 -5.46
CA ILE A 119 -8.12 -3.88 -5.26
C ILE A 119 -6.82 -4.64 -5.47
N SER A 120 -5.94 -4.11 -6.31
CA SER A 120 -4.62 -4.67 -6.54
C SER A 120 -3.56 -3.83 -5.84
N VAL A 121 -2.68 -4.46 -5.07
CA VAL A 121 -1.52 -3.78 -4.48
C VAL A 121 -0.24 -4.44 -5.00
N VAL A 122 0.58 -3.67 -5.70
CA VAL A 122 1.81 -4.17 -6.36
C VAL A 122 3.00 -3.25 -6.15
N GLY A 123 4.20 -3.79 -6.36
CA GLY A 123 5.47 -3.06 -6.26
C GLY A 123 6.18 -3.27 -4.93
N ALA A 124 6.85 -2.24 -4.43
CA ALA A 124 7.70 -2.25 -3.22
C ALA A 124 6.89 -2.28 -1.91
N VAL A 125 6.04 -3.31 -1.77
CA VAL A 125 5.31 -3.68 -0.55
C VAL A 125 5.72 -5.08 -0.12
N ARG A 126 5.54 -5.42 1.16
CA ARG A 126 6.00 -6.71 1.69
C ARG A 126 5.23 -7.90 1.12
N MET A 127 3.93 -7.74 0.91
CA MET A 127 3.07 -8.79 0.38
C MET A 127 2.17 -8.22 -0.73
N PRO A 128 2.68 -8.18 -1.99
CA PRO A 128 1.86 -7.83 -3.14
C PRO A 128 0.71 -8.83 -3.33
N GLY A 129 -0.42 -8.34 -3.86
CA GLY A 129 -1.55 -9.20 -4.18
C GLY A 129 -2.84 -8.45 -4.41
N ASP A 130 -3.84 -9.21 -4.83
CA ASP A 130 -5.19 -8.72 -5.05
C ASP A 130 -6.10 -9.15 -3.89
N PHE A 131 -7.03 -8.29 -3.51
CA PHE A 131 -8.07 -8.64 -2.54
C PHE A 131 -9.37 -7.90 -2.85
N GLN A 132 -10.47 -8.38 -2.29
CA GLN A 132 -11.76 -7.72 -2.44
C GLN A 132 -11.88 -6.53 -1.47
N ALA A 133 -12.42 -5.42 -1.98
CA ALA A 133 -12.86 -4.32 -1.15
C ALA A 133 -14.04 -4.78 -0.28
N ILE A 134 -13.86 -4.81 1.04
CA ILE A 134 -14.90 -5.18 2.00
C ILE A 134 -15.10 -4.00 2.94
N GLY A 135 -16.31 -3.44 2.96
CA GLY A 135 -16.65 -2.27 3.76
C GLY A 135 -15.95 -1.00 3.29
N GLU A 136 -15.88 0.00 4.18
CA GLU A 136 -15.10 1.21 3.94
C GLU A 136 -13.61 0.89 4.06
N MET A 137 -12.89 0.98 2.95
CA MET A 137 -11.46 0.72 2.90
C MET A 137 -10.73 1.95 2.37
N ARG A 138 -9.62 2.31 3.02
CA ARG A 138 -8.76 3.41 2.55
C ARG A 138 -7.40 2.91 2.11
N LEU A 139 -6.63 3.80 1.48
CA LEU A 139 -5.29 3.50 1.00
C LEU A 139 -4.38 2.88 2.07
N LEU A 140 -4.36 3.45 3.28
CA LEU A 140 -3.54 2.91 4.37
C LEU A 140 -3.99 1.49 4.79
N ASP A 141 -5.28 1.18 4.72
CA ASP A 141 -5.79 -0.17 5.02
C ASP A 141 -5.33 -1.18 3.97
N ALA A 142 -5.35 -0.78 2.69
CA ALA A 142 -4.83 -1.59 1.59
C ALA A 142 -3.33 -1.85 1.74
N ILE A 143 -2.54 -0.84 2.09
CA ILE A 143 -1.10 -1.00 2.37
C ILE A 143 -0.86 -1.87 3.60
N ALA A 144 -1.68 -1.74 4.66
CA ALA A 144 -1.59 -2.58 5.84
C ALA A 144 -1.88 -4.06 5.51
N ARG A 145 -2.85 -4.33 4.64
CA ARG A 145 -3.10 -5.69 4.10
C ARG A 145 -1.92 -6.24 3.31
N ALA A 146 -1.20 -5.37 2.58
CA ALA A 146 0.05 -5.69 1.93
C ALA A 146 1.26 -5.76 2.89
N GLN A 147 1.02 -5.78 4.20
CA GLN A 147 2.01 -5.82 5.29
C GLN A 147 2.98 -4.62 5.34
N GLY A 148 2.57 -3.49 4.78
CA GLY A 148 3.36 -2.27 4.74
C GLY A 148 4.38 -2.21 3.60
N PHE A 149 5.06 -1.07 3.53
CA PHE A 149 6.07 -0.79 2.51
C PHE A 149 7.36 -1.58 2.74
N MET A 150 8.07 -1.88 1.65
CA MET A 150 9.44 -2.37 1.73
C MET A 150 10.43 -1.24 2.07
N PRO A 151 11.62 -1.54 2.63
CA PRO A 151 12.63 -0.53 2.93
C PRO A 151 13.15 0.24 1.71
N ASP A 152 13.06 -0.35 0.53
CA ASP A 152 13.43 0.21 -0.76
C ASP A 152 12.25 0.81 -1.53
N ALA A 153 11.10 1.02 -0.88
CA ALA A 153 9.97 1.71 -1.48
C ALA A 153 10.30 3.16 -1.84
N GLY A 154 9.78 3.60 -2.99
CA GLY A 154 9.92 4.95 -3.49
C GLY A 154 9.17 5.98 -2.65
N PRO A 155 9.30 7.28 -2.99
CA PRO A 155 8.77 8.35 -2.17
C PRO A 155 7.24 8.52 -2.27
N GLU A 156 6.59 7.88 -3.23
CA GLU A 156 5.17 8.05 -3.55
C GLU A 156 4.46 6.71 -3.77
N VAL A 157 3.14 6.71 -3.60
CA VAL A 157 2.23 5.65 -4.01
C VAL A 157 1.39 6.16 -5.17
N ILE A 158 1.23 5.36 -6.20
CA ILE A 158 0.44 5.69 -7.38
C ILE A 158 -0.86 4.90 -7.29
N VAL A 159 -1.99 5.60 -7.22
CA VAL A 159 -3.32 4.99 -7.22
C VAL A 159 -3.97 5.26 -8.57
N SER A 160 -4.43 4.21 -9.24
CA SER A 160 -5.10 4.29 -10.53
C SER A 160 -6.36 3.44 -10.55
N THR A 161 -7.42 3.89 -11.22
CA THR A 161 -8.67 3.12 -11.32
C THR A 161 -8.70 2.37 -12.65
N ALA A 162 -8.75 1.03 -12.63
CA ALA A 162 -8.68 0.20 -13.84
C ALA A 162 -9.94 0.28 -14.73
N ASN A 163 -11.08 0.75 -14.20
CA ASN A 163 -12.40 0.57 -14.81
C ASN A 163 -13.06 1.83 -15.40
N ARG A 164 -12.38 2.98 -15.48
CA ARG A 164 -12.93 4.19 -16.14
C ARG A 164 -12.34 4.34 -17.54
N GLY A 165 -12.83 3.52 -18.47
CA GLY A 165 -12.46 3.57 -19.88
C GLY A 165 -12.74 4.93 -20.53
N GLN A 166 -11.84 5.34 -21.43
CA GLN A 166 -11.95 6.48 -22.38
C GLN A 166 -12.01 7.91 -21.82
N GLY A 167 -11.61 8.11 -20.56
CA GLY A 167 -11.41 9.44 -19.98
C GLY A 167 -10.78 9.39 -18.59
N GLY A 168 -10.02 8.34 -18.30
CA GLY A 168 -9.50 8.04 -16.97
C GLY A 168 -8.77 9.24 -16.38
N GLU A 169 -9.17 9.64 -15.17
CA GLU A 169 -8.44 10.63 -14.39
C GLU A 169 -6.97 10.21 -14.31
N ALA A 170 -6.08 11.20 -14.38
CA ALA A 170 -4.66 10.95 -14.23
C ALA A 170 -4.41 10.16 -12.94
N PRO A 171 -3.47 9.20 -12.94
CA PRO A 171 -3.09 8.48 -11.74
C PRO A 171 -2.83 9.46 -10.60
N LEU A 172 -3.30 9.12 -9.40
CA LEU A 172 -3.08 9.96 -8.23
C LEU A 172 -1.74 9.59 -7.60
N HIS A 173 -0.81 10.55 -7.59
CA HIS A 173 0.50 10.41 -6.96
C HIS A 173 0.43 10.93 -5.52
N ILE A 174 0.66 10.06 -4.54
CA ILE A 174 0.50 10.36 -3.13
C ILE A 174 1.86 10.21 -2.43
N PRO A 175 2.45 11.29 -1.91
CA PRO A 175 3.72 11.21 -1.19
C PRO A 175 3.60 10.37 0.09
N ILE A 176 4.40 9.31 0.22
CA ILE A 176 4.36 8.37 1.36
C ILE A 176 4.62 9.11 2.68
N LYS A 177 5.61 10.00 2.71
CA LYS A 177 5.94 10.76 3.93
C LYS A 177 4.74 11.59 4.42
N ALA A 178 4.02 12.23 3.49
CA ALA A 178 2.87 13.07 3.84
C ALA A 178 1.67 12.20 4.26
N LEU A 179 1.43 11.09 3.56
CA LEU A 179 0.40 10.12 3.89
C LEU A 179 0.58 9.55 5.30
N LEU A 180 1.78 9.10 5.64
CA LEU A 180 2.09 8.53 6.96
C LEU A 180 2.12 9.58 8.07
N ALA A 181 2.45 10.84 7.75
CA ALA A 181 2.38 11.92 8.74
C ALA A 181 0.94 12.27 9.15
N GLY A 182 -0.06 11.88 8.36
CA GLY A 182 -1.49 12.04 8.68
C GLY A 182 -1.97 13.50 8.78
N LYS A 183 -1.18 14.46 8.29
CA LYS A 183 -1.52 15.90 8.35
C LYS A 183 -2.64 16.28 7.38
N ASP A 184 -2.72 15.58 6.26
CA ASP A 184 -3.73 15.79 5.23
C ASP A 184 -4.57 14.51 5.07
N PRO A 185 -5.79 14.47 5.63
CA PRO A 185 -6.68 13.32 5.50
C PRO A 185 -7.08 12.99 4.06
N SER A 186 -6.98 13.95 3.13
CA SER A 186 -7.35 13.75 1.73
C SER A 186 -6.40 12.79 1.01
N LEU A 187 -5.16 12.64 1.51
CA LEU A 187 -4.18 11.69 0.98
C LEU A 187 -4.56 10.24 1.25
N ASN A 188 -5.30 9.96 2.33
CA ASN A 188 -5.77 8.61 2.64
C ASN A 188 -7.10 8.31 1.92
N VAL A 189 -7.01 8.25 0.59
CA VAL A 189 -8.16 8.11 -0.31
C VAL A 189 -9.02 6.88 0.02
N LEU A 190 -10.33 7.04 -0.13
CA LEU A 190 -11.29 5.93 -0.03
C LEU A 190 -11.20 5.08 -1.29
N LEU A 191 -11.12 3.76 -1.11
CA LEU A 191 -11.05 2.77 -2.17
C LEU A 191 -12.44 2.15 -2.35
N GLN A 192 -12.95 2.19 -3.57
CA GLN A 192 -14.27 1.71 -3.92
C GLN A 192 -14.23 0.36 -4.65
N GLY A 193 -13.05 -0.19 -4.92
CA GLY A 193 -12.86 -1.40 -5.70
C GLY A 193 -12.64 -1.09 -7.17
N GLY A 194 -11.68 -1.78 -7.78
CA GLY A 194 -11.18 -1.54 -9.13
C GLY A 194 -9.90 -0.70 -9.17
N GLU A 195 -9.34 -0.31 -8.03
CA GLU A 195 -8.07 0.41 -7.95
C GLU A 195 -6.86 -0.53 -8.06
N ASP A 196 -5.88 -0.08 -8.84
CA ASP A 196 -4.51 -0.55 -8.86
C ASP A 196 -3.64 0.42 -8.06
N ILE A 197 -3.11 -0.06 -6.95
CA ILE A 197 -2.19 0.65 -6.05
C ILE A 197 -0.79 0.17 -6.35
N ARG A 198 0.05 1.06 -6.89
CA ARG A 198 1.42 0.76 -7.27
C ARG A 198 2.38 1.53 -6.37
N VAL A 199 3.29 0.80 -5.74
CA VAL A 199 4.39 1.38 -4.97
C VAL A 199 5.68 1.19 -5.77
N PRO A 200 6.20 2.21 -6.47
CA PRO A 200 7.48 2.09 -7.16
C PRO A 200 8.64 1.82 -6.20
N GLU A 201 9.72 1.24 -6.69
CA GLU A 201 11.00 1.22 -5.96
C GLU A 201 11.58 2.63 -5.88
N ALA A 202 12.38 2.88 -4.84
CA ALA A 202 13.13 4.10 -4.70
C ALA A 202 14.15 4.23 -5.85
N PRO A 203 14.24 5.42 -6.48
CA PRO A 203 15.28 5.67 -7.46
C PRO A 203 16.65 5.50 -6.81
N LYS A 204 17.62 4.99 -7.57
CA LYS A 204 18.95 4.67 -7.03
C LYS A 204 19.95 5.73 -7.47
N LEU A 205 20.89 6.07 -6.60
CA LEU A 205 22.09 6.83 -6.90
C LEU A 205 23.28 5.87 -6.89
N PHE A 206 24.13 5.93 -7.91
CA PHE A 206 25.32 5.08 -7.98
C PHE A 206 26.56 5.88 -7.64
N ILE A 207 27.34 5.43 -6.67
CA ILE A 207 28.58 6.07 -6.26
C ILE A 207 29.72 5.09 -6.53
N VAL A 208 30.70 5.52 -7.34
CA VAL A 208 31.81 4.68 -7.78
C VAL A 208 33.13 5.44 -7.77
N GLY A 209 34.23 4.68 -7.74
CA GLY A 209 35.59 5.23 -7.73
C GLY A 209 36.17 5.32 -6.31
N ASN A 210 36.97 6.35 -6.05
CA ASN A 210 37.82 6.50 -4.87
C ASN A 210 37.05 7.00 -3.63
N VAL A 211 36.06 6.23 -3.22
CA VAL A 211 35.25 6.41 -2.02
C VAL A 211 35.36 5.20 -1.10
N LYS A 212 35.06 5.38 0.17
CA LYS A 212 35.19 4.29 1.15
C LYS A 212 34.16 3.18 0.94
N MET A 213 32.92 3.54 0.58
CA MET A 213 31.86 2.59 0.24
C MET A 213 31.25 2.93 -1.13
N PRO A 214 31.75 2.32 -2.22
CA PRO A 214 31.08 2.41 -3.51
C PRO A 214 29.84 1.50 -3.53
N GLY A 215 28.82 1.85 -4.30
CA GLY A 215 27.60 1.08 -4.41
C GLY A 215 26.40 1.87 -4.91
N SER A 216 25.22 1.23 -4.89
CA SER A 216 23.94 1.86 -5.17
C SER A 216 23.23 2.25 -3.86
N TYR A 217 22.61 3.41 -3.86
CA TYR A 217 21.93 3.99 -2.70
C TYR A 217 20.52 4.42 -3.09
N ALA A 218 19.51 3.92 -2.35
CA ALA A 218 18.13 4.33 -2.55
C ALA A 218 17.93 5.80 -2.15
N LEU A 219 17.26 6.57 -3.01
CA LEU A 219 16.92 7.96 -2.78
C LEU A 219 15.50 8.05 -2.21
N THR A 220 15.42 8.21 -0.89
CA THR A 220 14.15 8.47 -0.18
C THR A 220 13.72 9.94 -0.26
N ASP A 221 14.60 10.82 -0.73
CA ASP A 221 14.36 12.26 -0.84
C ASP A 221 15.15 12.84 -2.01
N ILE A 222 14.43 13.19 -3.08
CA ILE A 222 14.97 13.68 -4.35
C ILE A 222 15.36 15.16 -4.24
N GLU A 223 14.63 15.96 -3.46
CA GLU A 223 14.92 17.40 -3.34
C GLU A 223 16.17 17.66 -2.50
N GLY A 224 16.49 16.75 -1.57
CA GLY A 224 17.68 16.83 -0.73
C GLY A 224 18.87 15.99 -1.20
N SER A 225 18.88 15.41 -2.41
CA SER A 225 20.02 14.62 -2.91
C SER A 225 21.12 15.51 -3.50
N SER A 226 22.33 15.40 -2.95
CA SER A 226 23.48 16.21 -3.36
C SER A 226 24.79 15.45 -3.30
N VAL A 227 25.86 16.01 -3.85
CA VAL A 227 27.20 15.41 -3.81
C VAL A 227 27.70 15.25 -2.38
N LEU A 228 27.52 16.24 -1.50
CA LEU A 228 27.91 16.08 -0.09
C LEU A 228 27.13 14.96 0.61
N LYS A 229 25.82 14.85 0.36
CA LYS A 229 25.00 13.77 0.92
C LYS A 229 25.43 12.40 0.39
N ALA A 230 25.71 12.31 -0.90
CA ALA A 230 26.24 11.11 -1.52
C ALA A 230 27.56 10.68 -0.87
N LEU A 231 28.48 11.62 -0.66
CA LEU A 231 29.73 11.36 0.04
C LEU A 231 29.52 10.94 1.50
N ALA A 232 28.55 11.52 2.19
CA ALA A 232 28.22 11.10 3.55
C ALA A 232 27.73 9.63 3.56
N LEU A 233 26.88 9.25 2.59
CA LEU A 233 26.39 7.88 2.43
C LEU A 233 27.49 6.89 2.07
N SER A 234 28.50 7.32 1.28
CA SER A 234 29.67 6.50 0.92
C SER A 234 30.81 6.55 1.94
N GLN A 235 30.58 7.15 3.11
CA GLN A 235 31.56 7.35 4.19
C GLN A 235 32.80 8.17 3.80
N GLY A 236 32.63 9.07 2.84
CA GLY A 236 33.63 10.01 2.39
C GLY A 236 34.53 9.47 1.28
N VAL A 237 35.45 10.34 0.85
CA VAL A 237 36.47 10.02 -0.15
C VAL A 237 37.68 9.37 0.50
N LEU A 238 38.33 8.46 -0.22
CA LEU A 238 39.59 7.87 0.21
C LEU A 238 40.76 8.84 -0.01
N PRO A 239 41.93 8.59 0.63
CA PRO A 239 43.15 9.34 0.33
C PRO A 239 43.45 9.34 -1.17
N PHE A 240 44.07 10.44 -1.63
CA PHE A 240 44.42 10.65 -3.04
C PHE A 240 43.24 10.70 -4.01
N ALA A 241 42.02 11.00 -3.54
CA ALA A 241 40.90 11.29 -4.43
C ALA A 241 41.18 12.51 -5.35
N GLY A 242 40.64 12.44 -6.56
CA GLY A 242 40.74 13.48 -7.57
C GLY A 242 40.16 14.82 -7.09
N LYS A 243 40.65 15.92 -7.69
CA LYS A 243 40.13 17.27 -7.39
C LYS A 243 38.73 17.50 -7.98
N GLN A 244 38.45 16.78 -9.06
CA GLN A 244 37.20 16.78 -9.79
C GLN A 244 36.53 15.42 -9.65
N ALA A 245 35.21 15.44 -9.58
CA ALA A 245 34.34 14.27 -9.75
C ALA A 245 33.51 14.46 -11.02
N PHE A 246 32.85 13.40 -11.47
CA PHE A 246 32.01 13.43 -12.66
C PHE A 246 30.65 12.85 -12.31
N VAL A 247 29.59 13.52 -12.75
CA VAL A 247 28.23 12.98 -12.71
C VAL A 247 27.88 12.56 -14.11
N TYR A 248 27.60 11.26 -14.30
CA TYR A 248 27.03 10.75 -15.53
C TYR A 248 25.51 10.68 -15.38
N ARG A 249 24.81 11.47 -16.21
CA ARG A 249 23.35 11.57 -16.20
C ARG A 249 22.79 11.04 -17.51
N LEU A 250 21.80 10.16 -17.41
CA LEU A 250 21.05 9.66 -18.57
C LEU A 250 19.77 10.49 -18.73
N HIS A 251 19.67 11.25 -19.83
CA HIS A 251 18.45 11.97 -20.16
C HIS A 251 17.40 11.04 -20.77
N ALA A 252 16.13 11.42 -20.71
CA ALA A 252 15.02 10.66 -21.30
C ALA A 252 15.19 10.39 -22.82
N SER A 253 15.99 11.21 -23.52
CA SER A 253 16.35 11.03 -24.92
C SER A 253 17.38 9.92 -25.18
N GLY A 254 17.89 9.27 -24.12
CA GLY A 254 18.98 8.29 -24.21
C GLY A 254 20.38 8.91 -24.30
N LYS A 255 20.48 10.25 -24.40
CA LYS A 255 21.77 10.96 -24.39
C LYS A 255 22.38 10.92 -22.99
N ARG A 256 23.64 10.49 -22.91
CA ARG A 256 24.44 10.58 -21.68
C ARG A 256 25.14 11.92 -21.63
N GLU A 257 25.02 12.61 -20.50
CA GLU A 257 25.72 13.85 -20.20
C GLU A 257 26.75 13.58 -19.10
N GLU A 258 27.97 14.10 -19.29
CA GLU A 258 29.01 14.09 -18.27
C GLU A 258 29.13 15.51 -17.71
N ILE A 259 28.90 15.65 -16.41
CA ILE A 259 28.92 16.93 -15.71
C ILE A 259 30.14 16.96 -14.79
N PRO A 260 31.16 17.79 -15.06
CA PRO A 260 32.32 17.90 -14.20
C PRO A 260 32.00 18.68 -12.92
N ILE A 261 32.36 18.10 -11.77
CA ILE A 261 32.09 18.65 -10.44
C ILE A 261 33.40 19.04 -9.77
N ALA A 262 33.50 20.28 -9.29
CA ALA A 262 34.64 20.79 -8.56
C ALA A 262 34.69 20.26 -7.11
N LEU A 263 34.82 18.94 -6.94
CA LEU A 263 34.72 18.20 -5.68
C LEU A 263 35.51 18.84 -4.54
N ARG A 264 36.79 19.20 -4.78
CA ARG A 264 37.64 19.83 -3.75
C ARG A 264 37.08 21.17 -3.27
N GLN A 265 36.54 21.97 -4.18
CA GLN A 265 35.98 23.28 -3.83
C GLN A 265 34.69 23.11 -3.00
N ILE A 266 33.85 22.14 -3.36
CA ILE A 266 32.63 21.80 -2.60
C ILE A 266 32.99 21.36 -1.18
N LEU A 267 33.92 20.43 -1.03
CA LEU A 267 34.38 19.94 0.29
C LEU A 267 34.97 21.05 1.16
N HIS A 268 35.63 22.03 0.56
CA HIS A 268 36.24 23.17 1.25
C HIS A 268 35.28 24.37 1.40
N ARG A 269 33.99 24.20 1.07
CA ARG A 269 32.95 25.26 1.12
C ARG A 269 33.29 26.49 0.27
N ARG A 270 34.02 26.28 -0.83
CA ARG A 270 34.41 27.32 -1.80
C ARG A 270 33.53 27.31 -3.06
N ALA A 271 32.67 26.31 -3.20
CA ALA A 271 31.66 26.19 -4.23
C ALA A 271 30.36 25.68 -3.59
N PRO A 272 29.18 26.02 -4.15
CA PRO A 272 27.91 25.45 -3.69
C PRO A 272 27.88 23.94 -3.92
N ASP A 273 27.08 23.24 -3.12
CA ASP A 273 26.85 21.81 -3.32
C ASP A 273 26.08 21.56 -4.62
N PHE A 274 26.31 20.40 -5.23
CA PHE A 274 25.71 20.05 -6.51
C PHE A 274 24.54 19.08 -6.31
N PRO A 275 23.32 19.40 -6.78
CA PRO A 275 22.17 18.53 -6.66
C PRO A 275 22.29 17.31 -7.60
N LEU A 276 22.03 16.14 -7.04
CA LEU A 276 22.00 14.87 -7.78
C LEU A 276 20.56 14.46 -8.07
N GLN A 277 20.38 13.78 -9.20
CA GLN A 277 19.10 13.27 -9.67
C GLN A 277 19.02 11.75 -9.53
N ALA A 278 17.79 11.24 -9.64
CA ALA A 278 17.53 9.81 -9.74
C ALA A 278 18.36 9.18 -10.86
N ASN A 279 19.00 8.05 -10.57
CA ASN A 279 19.81 7.26 -11.50
C ASN A 279 21.10 7.93 -11.98
N ASP A 280 21.53 9.02 -11.35
CA ASP A 280 22.87 9.58 -11.58
C ASP A 280 23.97 8.60 -11.15
N ILE A 281 25.11 8.64 -11.85
CA ILE A 281 26.34 7.97 -11.44
C ILE A 281 27.36 9.02 -11.02
N LEU A 282 27.68 9.10 -9.73
CA LEU A 282 28.76 9.92 -9.21
C LEU A 282 30.06 9.11 -9.24
N TYR A 283 30.96 9.49 -10.14
CA TYR A 283 32.29 8.91 -10.27
C TYR A 283 33.36 9.81 -9.67
N ILE A 284 34.15 9.25 -8.77
CA ILE A 284 35.26 9.95 -8.11
C ILE A 284 36.58 9.29 -8.55
N PRO A 285 37.35 9.91 -9.45
CA PRO A 285 38.61 9.31 -9.91
C PRO A 285 39.70 9.37 -8.83
N ASP A 286 40.74 8.57 -9.02
CA ASP A 286 42.01 8.75 -8.32
C ASP A 286 42.74 10.00 -8.81
N SER A 287 43.63 10.55 -7.98
CA SER A 287 44.61 11.53 -8.40
C SER A 287 45.89 10.83 -8.89
N PRO A 288 46.14 10.76 -10.22
CA PRO A 288 47.25 9.98 -10.77
C PRO A 288 48.62 10.46 -10.29
N GLY A 289 48.78 11.77 -10.06
CA GLY A 289 50.06 12.36 -9.65
C GLY A 289 50.46 12.13 -8.18
N MET A 290 49.52 11.79 -7.29
CA MET A 290 49.83 11.60 -5.86
C MET A 290 50.08 10.14 -5.46
N ARG A 291 49.56 9.16 -6.22
CA ARG A 291 49.87 7.74 -5.97
C ARG A 291 51.33 7.40 -6.26
N LEU A 292 51.90 8.01 -7.31
CA LEU A 292 53.29 7.80 -7.73
C LEU A 292 54.31 8.36 -6.72
N SER A 293 54.03 9.51 -6.08
CA SER A 293 54.92 10.08 -5.07
C SER A 293 54.90 9.28 -3.76
N ALA A 294 53.74 8.72 -3.38
CA ALA A 294 53.61 7.89 -2.18
C ALA A 294 54.39 6.58 -2.29
N THR A 295 54.31 5.87 -3.42
CA THR A 295 55.05 4.60 -3.62
C THR A 295 56.56 4.81 -3.68
N THR A 296 57.01 5.97 -4.17
CA THR A 296 58.45 6.30 -4.22
C THR A 296 59.00 6.63 -2.83
N LEU A 297 58.20 7.27 -1.97
CA LEU A 297 58.58 7.58 -0.58
C LEU A 297 58.64 6.34 0.32
N GLU A 298 57.71 5.39 0.17
CA GLU A 298 57.77 4.12 0.90
C GLU A 298 59.00 3.30 0.52
N HIS A 299 59.39 3.31 -0.77
CA HIS A 299 60.61 2.64 -1.21
C HIS A 299 61.87 3.30 -0.66
N ILE A 300 61.91 4.63 -0.51
CA ILE A 300 63.09 5.33 0.05
C ILE A 300 63.18 5.13 1.57
N ALA A 301 62.06 5.13 2.29
CA ALA A 301 62.03 4.92 3.73
C ALA A 301 62.37 3.47 4.15
N GLY A 302 62.11 2.48 3.28
CA GLY A 302 62.40 1.07 3.53
C GLY A 302 63.89 0.67 3.49
N PHE A 303 64.77 1.51 2.92
CA PHE A 303 66.21 1.22 2.85
C PHE A 303 67.05 1.84 3.99
N GLY A 304 66.42 2.56 4.94
CA GLY A 304 67.14 3.31 5.97
C GLY A 304 67.21 2.67 7.37
N SER A 305 66.69 1.46 7.58
CA SER A 305 66.66 0.83 8.91
C SER A 305 67.15 -0.62 8.92
N SER A 306 68.35 -0.85 8.38
CA SER A 306 69.11 -2.07 8.65
C SER A 306 70.59 -1.90 8.34
N VAL A 307 71.32 -1.14 9.17
CA VAL A 307 72.70 -1.44 9.61
C VAL A 307 72.89 -0.83 10.99
#